data_AF-A0A1F4CGP0-F1
#
_entry.id   AF-A0A1F4CGP0-F1
#
_cell.length_a   1.000
_cell.length_b   1.000
_cell.length_c   1.000
_cell.angle_alpha   90.00
_cell.angle_beta   90.00
_cell.angle_gamma   90.00
#
_symmetry.space_group_name_H-M   'P 1'
#
loop_
_entity.id
_entity.type
_entity.pdbx_description
1 polymer ?
#
loop_
_entity_poly.entity_id
_entity_poly.type
_entity_poly.pdbx_seq_one_letter_code
_entity_poly.pdbx_strand_id
1 'polypeptide(L)'
;MKTTLEMPDELFRRAKTTAAQRGQSLKQLVTVALERELAGPAPVASTSKRRQAEVAAFLRELEKISKKISAAWPEGVSAVDAIREQRRY
;
A
#
# COMPACT_ATOMS: atom_id res chain seq x y z
N MET A 1 -3.35 34.23 3.61
CA MET A 1 -4.22 34.92 4.58
C MET A 1 -4.08 34.30 5.96
N LYS A 2 -4.38 35.06 7.03
CA LYS A 2 -4.48 34.55 8.40
C LYS A 2 -5.96 34.28 8.69
N THR A 3 -6.27 33.05 9.08
CA THR A 3 -7.63 32.62 9.42
C THR A 3 -7.57 31.92 10.78
N THR A 4 -8.52 32.23 11.66
CA THR A 4 -8.70 31.53 12.94
C THR A 4 -9.74 30.44 12.74
N LEU A 5 -9.43 29.21 13.16
CA LEU A 5 -10.31 28.05 13.04
C LEU A 5 -10.58 27.50 14.43
N GLU A 6 -11.86 27.46 14.82
CA GLU A 6 -12.31 26.83 16.05
C GLU A 6 -12.43 25.32 15.82
N MET A 7 -11.86 24.51 16.72
CA MET A 7 -11.96 23.05 16.65
C MET A 7 -11.80 22.42 18.03
N PRO A 8 -12.36 21.22 18.27
CA PRO A 8 -12.18 20.52 19.55
C PRO A 8 -10.72 20.25 19.87
N ASP A 9 -10.34 20.39 21.13
CA ASP A 9 -8.98 20.17 21.63
C ASP A 9 -8.40 18.81 21.25
N GLU A 10 -9.22 17.75 21.33
CA GLU A 10 -8.80 16.41 20.96
C GLU A 10 -8.43 16.31 19.47
N LEU A 11 -9.23 16.96 18.62
CA LEU A 11 -8.98 17.00 17.17
C LEU A 11 -7.70 17.78 16.88
N PHE A 12 -7.49 18.91 17.54
CA PHE A 12 -6.29 19.72 17.39
C PHE A 12 -5.02 18.95 17.79
N ARG A 13 -5.05 18.22 18.91
CA ARG A 13 -3.93 17.36 19.34
C ARG A 13 -3.63 16.28 18.30
N ARG A 14 -4.65 15.54 17.84
CA ARG A 14 -4.49 14.50 16.81
C ARG A 14 -3.93 15.08 15.51
N ALA A 15 -4.40 16.26 15.10
CA ALA A 15 -3.91 16.94 13.91
C ALA A 15 -2.42 17.32 14.05
N LYS A 16 -1.99 17.84 15.20
CA LYS A 16 -0.57 18.13 15.46
C LYS A 16 0.30 16.88 15.41
N THR A 17 -0.12 15.80 16.07
CA THR A 17 0.61 14.54 16.04
C THR A 17 0.74 14.01 14.62
N THR A 18 -0.35 14.05 13.84
CA THR A 18 -0.35 13.62 12.43
C THR A 18 0.58 14.48 11.58
N ALA A 19 0.58 15.80 11.79
CA ALA A 19 1.46 16.72 11.09
C ALA A 19 2.95 16.40 11.39
N ALA A 20 3.29 16.23 12.66
CA ALA A 20 4.65 15.88 13.10
C ALA A 20 5.11 14.53 12.53
N GLN A 21 4.26 13.49 12.57
CA GLN A 21 4.56 12.18 11.98
C GLN A 21 4.84 12.24 10.48
N ARG A 22 4.19 13.17 9.77
CA ARG A 22 4.37 13.39 8.32
C ARG A 22 5.48 14.38 8.00
N GLY A 23 6.21 14.90 9.01
CA GLY A 23 7.26 15.90 8.81
C GLY A 23 6.75 17.22 8.22
N GLN A 24 5.48 17.57 8.45
CA GLN A 24 4.86 18.78 7.90
C GLN A 24 4.27 19.66 9.01
N SER A 25 4.08 20.93 8.71
CA SER A 25 3.40 21.87 9.62
C SER A 25 1.89 21.60 9.68
N LEU A 26 1.26 22.00 10.79
CA LEU A 26 -0.20 21.93 10.93
C LEU A 26 -0.92 22.73 9.83
N LYS A 27 -0.35 23.88 9.43
CA LYS A 27 -0.85 24.68 8.31
C LYS A 27 -0.91 23.87 7.02
N GLN A 28 0.19 23.20 6.66
CA GLN A 28 0.25 22.35 5.47
C GLN A 28 -0.75 21.20 5.53
N LEU A 29 -0.88 20.56 6.69
CA LEU A 29 -1.89 19.51 6.88
C LEU A 29 -3.31 20.00 6.58
N VAL A 30 -3.68 21.17 7.11
CA VAL A 30 -5.00 21.77 6.91
C VAL A 30 -5.20 22.21 5.46
N THR A 31 -4.18 22.82 4.84
CA THR A 31 -4.23 23.23 3.43
C THR A 31 -4.47 22.03 2.51
N VAL A 32 -3.69 20.96 2.66
CA VAL A 32 -3.84 19.74 1.82
C VAL A 32 -5.20 19.07 2.05
N ALA A 33 -5.69 19.06 3.29
CA ALA A 33 -7.01 18.51 3.59
C ALA A 33 -8.13 19.30 2.91
N LEU A 34 -8.06 20.64 2.93
CA LEU A 34 -8.99 21.51 2.24
C LEU A 34 -8.91 21.36 0.72
N GLU A 35 -7.70 21.34 0.15
CA GLU A 35 -7.51 21.11 -1.29
C GLU A 35 -8.12 19.77 -1.73
N ARG A 36 -7.92 18.72 -0.94
CA ARG A 36 -8.50 17.40 -1.21
C ARG A 36 -10.02 17.41 -1.13
N GLU A 37 -10.60 18.10 -0.15
CA GLU A 37 -12.06 18.19 0.01
C GLU A 37 -12.69 18.98 -1.14
N LEU A 38 -12.06 20.09 -1.54
CA LEU A 38 -12.53 20.97 -2.61
C LEU A 38 -12.29 20.41 -4.02
N ALA A 39 -11.28 19.55 -4.20
CA ALA A 39 -11.05 18.85 -5.46
C ALA A 39 -12.16 17.84 -5.81
N GLY A 40 -13.09 17.59 -4.89
CA GLY A 40 -14.13 16.57 -5.01
C GLY A 40 -13.55 15.16 -4.86
N PRO A 41 -14.40 14.13 -4.76
CA PRO A 41 -13.93 12.76 -4.75
C PRO A 41 -13.17 12.50 -6.06
N ALA A 42 -11.85 12.34 -5.96
CA ALA A 42 -11.06 11.77 -7.04
C ALA A 42 -11.79 10.51 -7.53
N PRO A 43 -11.89 10.24 -8.84
CA PRO A 43 -12.62 9.09 -9.37
C PRO A 43 -11.95 7.78 -8.94
N VAL A 44 -12.24 7.33 -7.71
CA VAL A 44 -11.77 6.08 -7.11
C VAL A 44 -12.61 4.88 -7.55
N ALA A 45 -13.68 5.11 -8.32
CA ALA A 45 -14.59 4.07 -8.77
C ALA A 45 -14.13 3.34 -10.07
N SER A 46 -13.25 3.94 -10.88
CA SER A 46 -12.81 3.34 -12.16
C SER A 46 -11.40 2.74 -12.12
N THR A 47 -10.53 3.22 -11.23
CA THR A 47 -9.16 2.70 -11.05
C THR A 47 -9.11 1.43 -10.21
N SER A 48 -10.06 1.23 -9.28
CA SER A 48 -10.04 0.05 -8.40
C SER A 48 -10.27 -1.25 -9.18
N LYS A 49 -11.26 -1.29 -10.10
CA LYS A 49 -11.56 -2.49 -10.91
C LYS A 49 -10.43 -2.85 -11.86
N ARG A 50 -9.81 -1.86 -12.51
CA ARG A 50 -8.67 -2.10 -13.41
C ARG A 50 -7.46 -2.62 -12.65
N ARG A 51 -7.12 -1.99 -11.51
CA ARG A 51 -6.02 -2.43 -10.65
C ARG A 51 -6.28 -3.82 -10.04
N GLN A 52 -7.51 -4.11 -9.67
CA GLN A 52 -7.92 -5.46 -9.21
C GLN A 52 -7.78 -6.51 -10.32
N ALA A 53 -8.16 -6.17 -11.55
CA ALA A 53 -8.02 -7.06 -12.70
C ALA A 53 -6.54 -7.33 -13.03
N GLU A 54 -5.67 -6.32 -12.94
CA GLU A 54 -4.22 -6.45 -13.13
C GLU A 54 -3.59 -7.36 -12.05
N VAL A 55 -3.95 -7.18 -10.78
CA VAL A 55 -3.49 -8.05 -9.69
C VAL A 55 -3.98 -9.49 -9.88
N ALA A 56 -5.24 -9.69 -10.27
CA ALA A 56 -5.79 -11.02 -10.52
C ALA A 56 -5.14 -11.71 -11.73
N ALA A 57 -4.76 -10.96 -12.78
CA ALA A 57 -4.01 -11.50 -13.91
C ALA A 57 -2.61 -11.94 -13.48
N PHE A 58 -1.92 -11.13 -12.69
CA PHE A 58 -0.59 -11.46 -12.17
C PHE A 58 -0.60 -12.72 -11.30
N LEU A 59 -1.57 -12.85 -10.38
CA LEU A 59 -1.69 -14.02 -9.51
C LEU A 59 -1.93 -15.31 -10.29
N ARG A 60 -2.72 -15.26 -11.37
CA ARG A 60 -2.94 -16.41 -12.26
C ARG A 60 -1.66 -16.85 -12.98
N GLU A 61 -0.83 -15.89 -13.40
CA GLU A 61 0.44 -16.22 -14.03
C GLU A 61 1.42 -16.84 -13.01
N LEU A 62 1.46 -16.31 -11.78
CA LEU A 62 2.24 -16.91 -10.69
C LEU A 62 1.79 -18.33 -10.38
N GLU A 63 0.49 -18.60 -10.30
CA GLU A 63 -0.05 -19.94 -10.08
C GLU A 63 0.36 -20.89 -11.19
N LYS A 64 0.29 -20.44 -12.46
CA LYS A 64 0.72 -21.22 -13.62
C LYS A 64 2.20 -21.56 -13.57
N ILE A 65 3.05 -20.61 -13.23
CA ILE A 65 4.50 -20.83 -13.06
C ILE A 65 4.76 -21.77 -11.90
N SER A 66 4.12 -21.53 -10.74
CA SER A 66 4.23 -22.38 -9.55
C SER A 66 3.86 -23.82 -9.86
N LYS A 67 2.75 -24.05 -10.58
CA LYS A 67 2.31 -25.40 -10.98
C LYS A 67 3.30 -26.10 -11.91
N LYS A 68 3.94 -25.35 -12.82
CA LYS A 68 5.00 -25.91 -13.67
C LYS A 68 6.23 -26.29 -12.87
N ILE A 69 6.64 -25.44 -11.93
CA ILE A 69 7.79 -25.70 -11.07
C ILE A 69 7.50 -26.90 -10.17
N SER A 70 6.32 -26.96 -9.55
CA SER A 70 5.95 -28.08 -8.68
C SER A 70 5.83 -29.40 -9.44
N ALA A 71 5.34 -29.38 -10.68
CA ALA A 71 5.29 -30.58 -11.51
C ALA A 71 6.69 -31.11 -11.89
N ALA A 72 7.69 -30.24 -11.97
CA ALA A 72 9.08 -30.63 -12.22
C ALA A 72 9.87 -30.91 -10.93
N TRP A 73 9.26 -30.71 -9.75
CA TRP A 73 9.93 -30.84 -8.46
C TRP A 73 9.90 -32.28 -7.95
N PRO A 74 11.03 -32.85 -7.48
CA PRO A 74 11.05 -34.21 -6.95
C PRO A 74 10.18 -34.38 -5.71
N GLU A 75 9.40 -35.47 -5.64
CA GLU A 75 8.60 -35.79 -4.46
C GLU A 75 9.49 -36.03 -3.22
N GLY A 76 9.06 -35.52 -2.07
CA GLY A 76 9.77 -35.69 -0.81
C GLY A 76 11.01 -34.80 -0.61
N VAL A 77 11.40 -33.98 -1.59
CA VAL A 77 12.54 -33.07 -1.46
C VAL A 77 12.07 -31.70 -0.98
N SER A 78 12.57 -31.27 0.18
CA SER A 78 12.36 -29.93 0.72
C SER A 78 13.11 -28.88 -0.09
N ALA A 79 12.41 -27.81 -0.49
CA ALA A 79 13.00 -26.67 -1.20
C ALA A 79 14.15 -26.01 -0.42
N VAL A 80 14.06 -26.01 0.91
CA VAL A 80 15.11 -25.45 1.78
C VAL A 80 16.37 -26.30 1.74
N ASP A 81 16.23 -27.62 1.71
CA ASP A 81 17.36 -28.54 1.73
C ASP A 81 18.11 -28.55 0.39
N ALA A 82 17.38 -28.46 -0.73
CA ALA A 82 17.97 -28.27 -2.06
C ALA A 82 18.83 -26.99 -2.15
N ILE A 83 18.37 -25.87 -1.58
CA ILE A 83 19.13 -24.61 -1.55
C ILE A 83 20.36 -24.71 -0.65
N ARG A 84 20.26 -25.42 0.48
CA ARG A 84 21.40 -25.64 1.39
C ARG A 84 22.49 -26.47 0.73
N GLU A 85 22.11 -27.48 -0.04
CA GLU A 85 23.05 -28.34 -0.76
C GLU A 85 23.76 -27.59 -1.89
N GLN A 86 23.05 -26.73 -2.63
CA GLN A 86 23.64 -25.91 -3.69
C GLN A 86 24.69 -24.90 -3.19
N ARG A 87 24.56 -24.40 -1.96
CA ARG A 87 25.56 -23.49 -1.34
C ARG A 87 26.76 -24.20 -0.72
N ARG A 88 26.72 -25.53 -0.64
CA ARG A 88 27.79 -26.33 -0.08
C ARG A 88 28.91 -26.61 -1.10
N TYR A 89 28.66 -26.28 -2.38
CA TYR A 89 29.60 -26.33 -3.50
C TYR A 89 30.17 -24.94 -3.83
#